data_AF-A0A699T7I7-F1
#
_entry.id   AF-A0A699T7I7-F1
#
_cell.length_a   1.000
_cell.length_b   1.000
_cell.length_c   1.000
_cell.angle_alpha   90.00
_cell.angle_beta   90.00
_cell.angle_gamma   90.00
#
_symmetry.space_group_name_H-M   'P 1'
#
loop_
_entity.id
_entity.type
_entity.pdbx_description
1 polymer ?
#
loop_
_entity_poly.entity_id
_entity_poly.type
_entity_poly.pdbx_seq_one_letter_code
_entity_poly.pdbx_strand_id
1 'polypeptide(L)'
;GDILLVRIYVDDIIFGSTNKDLCKYFEKLMKDKFQMSSMGELIFFLGLQVKQKKDGIFISQDKYVVKILRKFGLRDGKSASTPIDIEKPLLKDPDVTPKASHLHVVKRIFRYLKGKPHLDLWYPKDSPFDLVAYSDSDYDGASLDRKSTIGGCQFLGCRLISWQCKKQTVMATSSTEAEHVAAASCCAQVLWIQNQ
;
A
#
# COMPACT_ATOMS: atom_id res chain seq x y z
N GLY A 1 18.70 -5.03 -25.34
CA GLY A 1 17.57 -5.75 -25.95
C GLY A 1 16.30 -5.07 -25.53
N ASP A 2 15.31 -5.00 -26.43
CA ASP A 2 14.03 -4.40 -26.07
C ASP A 2 13.19 -5.38 -25.26
N ILE A 3 12.56 -4.88 -24.19
CA ILE A 3 11.74 -5.68 -23.28
C ILE A 3 10.32 -5.15 -23.35
N LEU A 4 9.34 -6.05 -23.49
CA LEU A 4 7.91 -5.77 -23.33
C LEU A 4 7.40 -6.53 -22.11
N LEU A 5 6.91 -5.80 -21.13
CA LEU A 5 6.24 -6.34 -19.95
C LEU A 5 4.73 -6.26 -20.18
N VAL A 6 4.05 -7.39 -20.02
CA VAL A 6 2.58 -7.47 -20.12
C VAL A 6 2.06 -8.12 -18.86
N ARG A 7 1.13 -7.46 -18.19
CA ARG A 7 0.43 -7.93 -17.01
C ARG A 7 -1.07 -7.94 -17.29
N ILE A 8 -1.68 -9.11 -17.17
CA ILE A 8 -3.10 -9.32 -17.35
C ILE A 8 -3.74 -9.35 -15.96
N TYR A 9 -4.80 -8.57 -15.77
CA TYR A 9 -5.58 -8.51 -14.54
C TYR A 9 -7.07 -8.57 -14.87
N VAL A 10 -7.67 -9.74 -14.70
CA VAL A 10 -9.08 -9.99 -15.06
C VAL A 10 -9.34 -9.54 -16.50
N ASP A 11 -10.12 -8.48 -16.72
CA ASP A 11 -10.47 -7.95 -18.04
C ASP A 11 -9.50 -6.86 -18.54
N ASP A 12 -8.60 -6.38 -17.67
CA ASP A 12 -7.66 -5.30 -17.96
C ASP A 12 -6.26 -5.82 -18.30
N ILE A 13 -5.61 -5.18 -19.26
CA ILE A 13 -4.20 -5.45 -19.62
C ILE A 13 -3.37 -4.20 -19.38
N ILE A 14 -2.36 -4.32 -18.53
CA ILE A 14 -1.33 -3.31 -18.35
C ILE A 14 -0.09 -3.79 -19.09
N PHE A 15 0.48 -2.95 -19.94
CA PHE A 15 1.74 -3.26 -20.60
C PHE A 15 2.65 -2.05 -20.67
N GLY A 16 3.95 -2.30 -20.78
CA GLY A 16 4.98 -1.28 -20.89
C GLY A 16 6.23 -1.85 -21.55
N SER A 17 6.98 -1.01 -22.26
CA SER A 17 8.19 -1.43 -22.95
C SER A 17 9.30 -0.41 -22.82
N THR A 18 10.54 -0.87 -22.95
CA THR A 18 11.71 -0.01 -23.15
C THR A 18 11.67 0.71 -24.50
N ASN A 19 10.90 0.20 -25.47
CA ASN A 19 10.72 0.78 -26.79
C ASN A 19 9.25 1.14 -27.05
N LYS A 20 8.98 2.42 -27.34
CA LYS A 20 7.62 2.92 -27.57
C LYS A 20 6.94 2.31 -28.80
N ASP A 21 7.70 1.92 -29.81
CA ASP A 21 7.13 1.35 -31.02
C ASP A 21 6.64 -0.09 -30.79
N LEU A 22 7.26 -0.82 -29.85
CA LEU A 22 6.74 -2.11 -29.38
C LEU A 22 5.39 -1.94 -28.68
N CYS A 23 5.21 -0.89 -27.86
CA CYS A 23 3.91 -0.60 -27.26
C CYS A 23 2.83 -0.33 -28.31
N LYS A 24 3.13 0.48 -29.34
CA LYS A 24 2.16 0.77 -30.43
C LYS A 24 1.82 -0.47 -31.24
N TYR A 25 2.83 -1.29 -31.55
CA TYR A 25 2.64 -2.54 -32.26
C TYR A 25 1.77 -3.51 -31.45
N PHE A 26 2.05 -3.68 -30.16
CA PHE A 26 1.27 -4.53 -29.27
C PHE A 26 -0.18 -4.02 -29.13
N GLU A 27 -0.37 -2.72 -28.95
CA GLU A 27 -1.71 -2.11 -28.89
C GLU A 27 -2.52 -2.40 -30.16
N LYS A 28 -1.90 -2.24 -31.35
CA LYS A 28 -2.56 -2.54 -32.62
C LYS A 28 -2.91 -4.03 -32.74
N LEU A 29 -1.96 -4.91 -32.42
CA LEU A 29 -2.15 -6.35 -32.47
C LEU A 29 -3.31 -6.81 -31.58
N MET A 30 -3.43 -6.25 -30.37
CA MET A 30 -4.50 -6.60 -29.44
C MET A 30 -5.87 -6.10 -29.93
N LYS A 31 -5.95 -4.91 -30.51
CA LYS A 31 -7.20 -4.39 -31.12
C LYS A 31 -7.64 -5.16 -32.35
N ASP A 32 -6.69 -5.61 -33.17
CA ASP A 32 -7.01 -6.33 -34.41
C ASP A 32 -7.46 -7.77 -34.11
N LYS A 33 -6.87 -8.43 -33.10
CA LYS A 33 -7.19 -9.82 -32.73
C LYS A 33 -8.34 -9.95 -31.74
N PHE A 34 -8.56 -8.98 -30.87
CA PHE A 34 -9.55 -9.04 -29.80
C PHE A 34 -10.42 -7.77 -29.82
N GLN A 35 -11.68 -7.88 -29.40
CA GLN A 35 -12.59 -6.73 -29.24
C GLN A 35 -12.22 -5.88 -28.02
N MET A 36 -11.02 -5.29 -28.06
CA MET A 36 -10.44 -4.51 -26.97
C MET A 36 -10.38 -3.03 -27.31
N SER A 37 -10.57 -2.18 -26.31
CA SER A 37 -10.36 -0.74 -26.41
C SER A 37 -9.06 -0.35 -25.73
N SER A 38 -8.36 0.65 -26.27
CA SER A 38 -7.17 1.22 -25.61
C SER A 38 -7.58 2.37 -24.72
N MET A 39 -7.09 2.35 -23.49
CA MET A 39 -7.28 3.42 -22.50
C MET A 39 -6.13 4.43 -22.48
N GLY A 40 -5.14 4.27 -23.37
CA GLY A 40 -3.96 5.14 -23.41
C GLY A 40 -3.03 4.94 -22.22
N GLU A 41 -2.41 6.03 -21.76
CA GLU A 41 -1.52 5.97 -20.59
C GLU A 41 -2.28 5.58 -19.31
N LEU A 42 -1.63 4.76 -18.48
CA LEU A 42 -2.19 4.33 -17.20
C LEU A 42 -2.29 5.53 -16.25
N ILE A 43 -3.50 6.09 -16.13
CA ILE A 43 -3.83 7.21 -15.22
C ILE A 43 -4.60 6.76 -13.98
N PHE A 44 -5.33 5.64 -14.07
CA PHE A 44 -6.06 5.04 -12.96
C PHE A 44 -6.04 3.51 -13.08
N PHE A 45 -5.84 2.82 -11.96
CA PHE A 45 -5.92 1.36 -11.88
C PHE A 45 -6.42 0.94 -10.50
N LEU A 46 -7.47 0.11 -10.42
CA LEU A 46 -8.05 -0.37 -9.15
C LEU A 46 -8.37 0.74 -8.13
N GLY A 47 -8.77 1.92 -8.61
CA GLY A 47 -9.06 3.08 -7.76
C GLY A 47 -7.83 3.86 -7.28
N LEU A 48 -6.62 3.43 -7.66
CA LEU A 48 -5.38 4.17 -7.50
C LEU A 48 -5.17 5.10 -8.70
N GLN A 49 -4.80 6.34 -8.45
CA GLN A 49 -4.38 7.27 -9.48
C GLN A 49 -2.88 7.12 -9.72
N VAL A 50 -2.48 7.02 -10.98
CA VAL A 50 -1.08 6.91 -11.41
C VAL A 50 -0.72 8.20 -12.14
N LYS A 51 0.31 8.91 -11.66
CA LYS A 51 0.85 10.12 -12.29
C LYS A 51 2.27 9.82 -12.77
N GLN A 52 2.41 9.55 -14.06
CA GLN A 52 3.72 9.28 -14.67
C GLN A 52 4.44 10.59 -14.97
N LYS A 53 5.70 10.70 -14.57
CA LYS A 53 6.57 11.85 -14.84
C LYS A 53 7.90 11.38 -15.44
N LYS A 54 8.72 12.32 -15.90
CA LYS A 54 10.05 12.00 -16.47
C LYS A 54 11.01 11.40 -15.44
N ASP A 55 10.87 11.80 -14.18
CA ASP A 55 11.69 11.45 -13.02
C ASP A 55 11.15 10.24 -12.23
N GLY A 56 9.97 9.73 -12.55
CA GLY A 56 9.37 8.58 -11.85
C GLY A 56 7.84 8.56 -11.89
N ILE A 57 7.24 7.75 -11.03
CA ILE A 57 5.79 7.52 -10.98
C ILE A 57 5.26 7.81 -9.59
N PHE A 58 4.16 8.56 -9.50
CA PHE A 58 3.39 8.69 -8.26
C PHE A 58 2.17 7.78 -8.28
N ILE A 59 1.92 7.08 -7.18
CA ILE A 59 0.69 6.35 -6.93
C ILE A 59 -0.07 7.06 -5.80
N SER A 60 -1.31 7.45 -6.07
CA SER A 60 -2.10 8.33 -5.23
C SER A 60 -3.52 7.80 -4.98
N GLN A 61 -4.07 8.11 -3.81
CA GLN A 61 -5.47 7.85 -3.46
C GLN A 61 -6.26 9.15 -3.19
N ASP A 62 -5.76 10.32 -3.60
CA ASP A 62 -6.35 11.62 -3.31
C ASP A 62 -7.84 11.67 -3.66
N LYS A 63 -8.21 11.16 -4.84
CA LYS A 63 -9.60 11.12 -5.31
C LYS A 63 -10.50 10.30 -4.38
N TYR A 64 -9.99 9.19 -3.85
CA TYR A 64 -10.72 8.37 -2.88
C TYR A 64 -10.85 9.09 -1.53
N VAL A 65 -9.77 9.73 -1.07
CA VAL A 65 -9.78 10.55 0.16
C VAL A 65 -10.80 11.68 0.06
N VAL A 66 -10.85 12.41 -1.05
CA VAL A 66 -11.85 13.47 -1.27
C VAL A 66 -13.27 12.89 -1.27
N LYS A 67 -13.48 11.73 -1.91
CA LYS A 67 -14.78 11.07 -1.97
C LYS A 67 -15.27 10.64 -0.59
N ILE A 68 -14.40 10.03 0.23
CA ILE A 68 -14.78 9.56 1.57
C ILE A 68 -15.01 10.73 2.54
N LEU A 69 -14.19 11.78 2.48
CA LEU A 69 -14.40 13.00 3.26
C LEU A 69 -15.75 13.67 2.97
N ARG A 70 -16.13 13.72 1.69
CA ARG A 70 -17.45 14.24 1.28
C ARG A 70 -18.57 13.36 1.81
N LYS A 71 -18.46 12.03 1.67
CA LYS A 71 -19.47 11.05 2.13
C LYS A 71 -19.79 11.20 3.62
N PHE A 72 -18.80 11.52 4.45
CA PHE A 72 -18.95 11.66 5.90
C PHE A 72 -19.10 13.11 6.40
N GLY A 73 -19.24 14.10 5.50
CA GLY A 73 -19.39 15.51 5.88
C GLY A 73 -18.16 16.10 6.58
N LEU A 74 -16.96 15.56 6.33
CA LEU A 74 -15.71 15.96 6.99
C LEU A 74 -14.85 16.90 6.12
N ARG A 75 -15.39 17.38 4.99
CA ARG A 75 -14.63 18.23 4.05
C ARG A 75 -14.18 19.54 4.68
N ASP A 76 -15.03 20.17 5.49
CA ASP A 76 -14.77 21.51 6.04
C ASP A 76 -14.38 21.48 7.55
N GLY A 77 -14.26 20.29 8.16
CA GLY A 77 -13.90 20.12 9.58
C GLY A 77 -12.39 20.23 9.88
N LYS A 78 -12.01 20.27 11.16
CA LYS A 78 -10.58 20.32 11.57
C LYS A 78 -9.81 19.07 11.13
N SER A 79 -8.56 19.24 10.72
CA SER A 79 -7.63 18.12 10.46
C SER A 79 -7.06 17.55 11.77
N ALA A 80 -6.51 16.35 11.71
CA ALA A 80 -5.75 15.74 12.80
C ALA A 80 -4.28 15.57 12.37
N SER A 81 -3.34 15.73 13.30
CA SER A 81 -1.90 15.55 13.04
C SER A 81 -1.48 14.08 13.05
N THR A 82 -2.20 13.23 13.78
CA THR A 82 -1.95 11.79 13.89
C THR A 82 -3.21 10.99 13.53
N PRO A 83 -3.06 9.81 12.89
CA PRO A 83 -4.21 8.97 12.50
C PRO A 83 -4.94 8.38 13.71
N ILE A 84 -4.21 8.04 14.78
CA ILE A 84 -4.74 7.48 16.02
C ILE A 84 -4.43 8.43 17.18
N ASP A 85 -5.31 8.45 18.18
CA ASP A 85 -5.11 9.21 19.41
C ASP A 85 -4.18 8.43 20.35
N ILE A 86 -3.08 9.04 20.76
CA ILE A 86 -2.05 8.40 21.60
C ILE A 86 -2.60 8.16 23.02
N GLU A 87 -3.47 9.04 23.51
CA GLU A 87 -4.04 8.95 24.85
C GLU A 87 -5.24 7.99 24.95
N LYS A 88 -5.86 7.66 23.81
CA LYS A 88 -7.04 6.78 23.74
C LYS A 88 -6.84 5.71 22.66
N PRO A 89 -5.93 4.75 22.90
CA PRO A 89 -5.70 3.66 21.97
C PRO A 89 -6.97 2.83 21.77
N LEU A 90 -7.09 2.22 20.60
CA LEU A 90 -8.19 1.30 20.28
C LEU A 90 -8.05 0.06 21.17
N LEU A 91 -8.94 -0.07 22.15
CA LEU A 91 -9.07 -1.31 22.91
C LEU A 91 -9.79 -2.35 22.04
N LYS A 92 -9.32 -3.59 22.12
CA LYS A 92 -9.91 -4.72 21.40
C LYS A 92 -11.30 -4.97 22.00
N ASP A 93 -12.34 -4.77 21.20
CA ASP A 93 -13.71 -5.05 21.62
C ASP A 93 -13.95 -6.56 21.53
N PRO A 94 -14.37 -7.24 22.61
CA PRO A 94 -14.72 -8.66 22.55
C PRO A 94 -15.95 -8.91 21.67
N ASP A 95 -16.79 -7.88 21.49
CA ASP A 95 -17.92 -7.88 20.60
C ASP A 95 -17.49 -7.31 19.24
N VAL A 96 -17.60 -8.09 18.16
CA VAL A 96 -17.18 -7.69 16.79
C VAL A 96 -18.14 -6.64 16.19
N THR A 97 -19.09 -6.16 16.98
CA THR A 97 -20.09 -5.17 16.57
C THR A 97 -19.53 -3.74 16.55
N PRO A 98 -19.63 -3.00 15.43
CA PRO A 98 -19.19 -1.61 15.36
C PRO A 98 -19.90 -0.70 16.38
N LYS A 99 -19.14 -0.05 17.27
CA LYS A 99 -19.64 0.91 18.27
C LYS A 99 -19.39 2.36 17.87
N ALA A 100 -20.05 3.29 18.55
CA ALA A 100 -19.85 4.72 18.35
C ALA A 100 -18.39 5.16 18.59
N SER A 101 -17.68 4.51 19.51
CA SER A 101 -16.24 4.69 19.73
C SER A 101 -15.41 4.37 18.49
N HIS A 102 -15.68 3.25 17.81
CA HIS A 102 -15.01 2.87 16.57
C HIS A 102 -15.25 3.91 15.47
N LEU A 103 -16.47 4.42 15.35
CA LEU A 103 -16.78 5.48 14.39
C LEU A 103 -16.01 6.77 14.69
N HIS A 104 -15.82 7.14 15.96
CA HIS A 104 -15.03 8.31 16.32
C HIS A 104 -13.57 8.18 15.85
N VAL A 105 -12.98 6.99 16.02
CA VAL A 105 -11.60 6.72 15.58
C VAL A 105 -11.49 6.74 14.06
N VAL A 106 -12.43 6.12 13.35
CA VAL A 106 -12.47 6.18 11.87
C VAL A 106 -12.60 7.63 11.37
N LYS A 107 -13.45 8.44 12.01
CA LYS A 107 -13.55 9.88 11.70
C LYS A 107 -12.24 10.62 11.97
N ARG A 108 -11.46 10.23 13.00
CA ARG A 108 -10.12 10.80 13.25
C ARG A 108 -9.15 10.45 12.13
N ILE A 109 -9.13 9.21 11.66
CA ILE A 109 -8.31 8.78 10.51
C ILE A 109 -8.66 9.63 9.28
N PHE A 110 -9.94 9.85 9.00
CA PHE A 110 -10.36 10.71 7.89
C PHE A 110 -9.88 12.16 8.08
N ARG A 111 -9.97 12.73 9.29
CA ARG A 111 -9.40 14.05 9.60
C ARG A 111 -7.88 14.11 9.41
N TYR A 112 -7.17 13.01 9.68
CA TYR A 112 -5.74 12.91 9.41
C TYR A 112 -5.45 12.91 7.91
N LEU A 113 -6.15 12.08 7.14
CA LEU A 113 -6.00 12.03 5.67
C LEU A 113 -6.29 13.40 5.03
N LYS A 114 -7.26 14.15 5.56
CA LYS A 114 -7.52 15.54 5.13
C LYS A 114 -6.28 16.44 5.31
N GLY A 115 -5.52 16.28 6.40
CA GLY A 115 -4.34 17.08 6.69
C GLY A 115 -3.09 16.68 5.89
N LYS A 116 -3.13 15.54 5.18
CA LYS A 116 -2.02 14.99 4.39
C LYS A 116 -2.46 14.62 2.96
N PRO A 117 -3.09 15.53 2.19
CA PRO A 117 -3.69 15.22 0.89
C PRO A 117 -2.66 15.03 -0.24
N HIS A 118 -1.37 15.13 0.03
CA HIS A 118 -0.29 15.00 -0.97
C HIS A 118 0.75 13.94 -0.56
N LEU A 119 0.40 13.09 0.40
CA LEU A 119 1.26 11.98 0.79
C LEU A 119 1.00 10.81 -0.18
N ASP A 120 1.69 10.86 -1.32
CA ASP A 120 1.64 9.85 -2.37
C ASP A 120 2.86 8.91 -2.29
N LEU A 121 2.74 7.70 -2.84
CA LEU A 121 3.88 6.81 -3.00
C LEU A 121 4.70 7.24 -4.22
N TRP A 122 5.99 7.51 -3.99
CA TRP A 122 6.93 7.93 -5.02
C TRP A 122 7.81 6.77 -5.48
N TYR A 123 7.84 6.52 -6.79
CA TYR A 123 8.67 5.52 -7.43
C TYR A 123 9.64 6.23 -8.39
N PRO A 124 10.84 6.65 -7.92
CA PRO A 124 11.81 7.31 -8.77
C PRO A 124 12.25 6.42 -9.92
N LYS A 125 12.48 7.01 -11.10
CA LYS A 125 13.04 6.32 -12.25
C LYS A 125 14.48 5.89 -11.96
N ASP A 126 15.28 6.82 -11.43
CA ASP A 126 16.69 6.62 -11.12
C ASP A 126 16.82 6.16 -9.66
N SER A 127 16.63 4.86 -9.45
CA SER A 127 16.85 4.22 -8.16
C SER A 127 17.40 2.81 -8.41
N PRO A 128 18.33 2.34 -7.56
CA PRO A 128 18.91 1.02 -7.71
C PRO A 128 17.84 -0.07 -7.63
N PHE A 129 18.21 -1.28 -8.04
CA PHE A 129 17.38 -2.48 -8.01
C PHE A 129 17.70 -3.37 -6.80
N ASP A 130 18.28 -2.79 -5.75
CA ASP A 130 18.63 -3.50 -4.52
C ASP A 130 17.38 -3.78 -3.70
N LEU A 131 17.12 -5.05 -3.38
CA LEU A 131 16.00 -5.44 -2.53
C LEU A 131 16.39 -5.26 -1.06
N VAL A 132 15.77 -4.30 -0.38
CA VAL A 132 16.02 -3.98 1.03
C VAL A 132 14.74 -4.19 1.82
N ALA A 133 14.84 -4.79 3.01
CA ALA A 133 13.69 -5.02 3.86
C ALA A 133 13.99 -4.60 5.29
N TYR A 134 12.99 -4.01 5.94
CA TYR A 134 13.02 -3.67 7.35
C TYR A 134 11.91 -4.44 8.05
N SER A 135 12.20 -4.87 9.28
CA SER A 135 11.24 -5.52 10.16
C SER A 135 11.33 -4.88 11.54
N ASP A 136 10.17 -4.78 12.18
CA ASP A 136 10.05 -4.29 13.54
C ASP A 136 9.00 -5.13 14.27
N SER A 137 9.04 -5.13 15.61
CA SER A 137 8.03 -5.80 16.41
C SER A 137 7.66 -4.97 17.64
N ASP A 138 6.36 -4.86 17.87
CA ASP A 138 5.80 -4.29 19.10
C ASP A 138 5.54 -5.43 20.10
N TYR A 139 6.47 -5.62 21.04
CA TYR A 139 6.40 -6.68 22.06
C TYR A 139 5.30 -6.40 23.08
N ASP A 140 4.46 -7.41 23.34
CA ASP A 140 3.35 -7.32 24.31
C ASP A 140 2.37 -6.15 24.05
N GLY A 141 2.33 -5.62 22.81
CA GLY A 141 1.49 -4.47 22.45
C GLY A 141 -0.02 -4.73 22.55
N ALA A 142 -0.45 -5.99 22.68
CA ALA A 142 -1.84 -6.36 22.85
C ALA A 142 -2.17 -6.77 24.29
N SER A 143 -2.68 -5.82 25.07
CA SER A 143 -3.01 -5.98 26.50
C SER A 143 -3.92 -7.17 26.87
N LEU A 144 -4.72 -7.69 25.93
CA LEU A 144 -5.70 -8.75 26.20
C LEU A 144 -5.15 -10.18 26.04
N ASP A 145 -4.26 -10.40 25.07
CA ASP A 145 -3.72 -11.74 24.74
C ASP A 145 -2.20 -11.78 24.73
N ARG A 146 -1.54 -10.68 25.12
CA ARG A 146 -0.08 -10.50 25.21
C ARG A 146 0.69 -10.84 23.93
N LYS A 147 0.00 -10.83 22.79
CA LYS A 147 0.62 -11.14 21.50
C LYS A 147 1.25 -9.88 20.91
N SER A 148 2.47 -10.03 20.44
CA SER A 148 3.21 -8.98 19.75
C SER A 148 2.60 -8.65 18.37
N THR A 149 2.91 -7.48 17.84
CA THR A 149 2.55 -7.09 16.46
C THR A 149 3.81 -6.97 15.63
N ILE A 150 3.86 -7.61 14.46
CA ILE A 150 4.97 -7.46 13.50
C ILE A 150 4.69 -6.32 12.54
N GLY A 151 5.71 -5.49 12.31
CA GLY A 151 5.78 -4.52 11.24
C GLY A 151 6.84 -4.94 10.23
N GLY A 152 6.62 -4.69 8.95
CA GLY A 152 7.65 -4.89 7.94
C GLY A 152 7.39 -4.09 6.68
N CYS A 153 8.46 -3.70 6.00
CA CYS A 153 8.40 -3.03 4.71
C CYS A 153 9.55 -3.50 3.82
N GLN A 154 9.24 -3.74 2.55
CA GLN A 154 10.18 -4.17 1.53
C GLN A 154 10.26 -3.12 0.43
N PHE A 155 11.48 -2.79 0.04
CA PHE A 155 11.83 -1.77 -0.93
C PHE A 155 12.68 -2.34 -2.05
N LEU A 156 12.46 -1.86 -3.27
CA LEU A 156 13.34 -2.07 -4.41
C LEU A 156 14.07 -0.76 -4.74
N GLY A 157 15.27 -0.61 -4.21
CA GLY A 157 15.96 0.66 -4.05
C GLY A 157 15.18 1.59 -3.12
N CYS A 158 14.79 2.77 -3.60
CA CYS A 158 13.98 3.72 -2.84
C CYS A 158 12.46 3.51 -3.02
N ARG A 159 12.04 2.41 -3.67
CA ARG A 159 10.64 2.17 -4.06
C ARG A 159 9.98 1.19 -3.09
N LEU A 160 9.01 1.63 -2.29
CA LEU A 160 8.24 0.73 -1.43
C LEU A 160 7.40 -0.21 -2.29
N ILE A 161 7.61 -1.53 -2.21
CA ILE A 161 6.88 -2.51 -3.03
C ILE A 161 5.89 -3.35 -2.20
N SER A 162 6.15 -3.51 -0.91
CA SER A 162 5.31 -4.29 0.00
C SER A 162 5.47 -3.78 1.42
N TRP A 163 4.41 -3.85 2.20
CA TRP A 163 4.42 -3.58 3.63
C TRP A 163 3.43 -4.47 4.35
N GLN A 164 3.68 -4.72 5.63
CA GLN A 164 2.80 -5.50 6.49
C GLN A 164 2.78 -4.93 7.91
N CYS A 165 1.61 -4.99 8.52
CA CYS A 165 1.42 -4.82 9.96
C CYS A 165 0.44 -5.90 10.40
N LYS A 166 0.92 -6.89 11.16
CA LYS A 166 0.15 -8.09 11.46
C LYS A 166 0.37 -8.52 12.90
N LYS A 167 -0.69 -8.93 13.57
CA LYS A 167 -0.61 -9.53 14.89
C LYS A 167 0.04 -10.93 14.82
N GLN A 168 0.99 -11.22 15.71
CA GLN A 168 1.60 -12.54 15.80
C GLN A 168 0.56 -13.60 16.19
N THR A 169 0.75 -14.82 15.67
CA THR A 169 -0.10 -15.96 16.03
C THR A 169 0.31 -16.58 17.37
N VAL A 170 1.61 -16.57 17.66
CA VAL A 170 2.24 -17.09 18.88
C VAL A 170 2.46 -15.94 19.88
N MET A 171 2.41 -16.24 21.17
CA MET A 171 2.83 -15.30 22.23
C MET A 171 4.35 -15.41 22.39
N ALA A 172 5.07 -14.32 22.13
CA ALA A 172 6.50 -14.26 22.40
C ALA A 172 6.74 -14.15 23.91
N THR A 173 7.70 -14.91 24.43
CA THR A 173 8.10 -14.88 25.84
C THR A 173 9.14 -13.80 26.14
N SER A 174 9.75 -13.22 25.10
CA SER A 174 10.70 -12.10 25.19
C SER A 174 10.58 -11.16 24.01
N SER A 175 11.10 -9.93 24.14
CA SER A 175 11.19 -8.98 23.02
C SER A 175 12.07 -9.52 21.89
N THR A 176 13.18 -10.18 22.22
CA THR A 176 14.07 -10.81 21.23
C THR A 176 13.36 -11.90 20.43
N GLU A 177 12.52 -12.71 21.08
CA GLU A 177 11.71 -13.71 20.36
C GLU A 177 10.69 -13.04 19.42
N ALA A 178 10.04 -11.97 19.86
CA ALA A 178 9.11 -11.23 19.00
C ALA A 178 9.80 -10.62 17.77
N GLU A 179 11.01 -10.09 17.94
CA GLU A 179 11.84 -9.57 16.85
C GLU A 179 12.24 -10.68 15.88
N HIS A 180 12.66 -11.85 16.39
CA HIS A 180 13.00 -12.99 15.53
C HIS A 180 11.81 -13.47 14.69
N VAL A 181 10.60 -13.51 15.28
CA VAL A 181 9.37 -13.85 14.53
C VAL A 181 9.08 -12.81 13.45
N ALA A 182 9.25 -11.51 13.74
CA ALA A 182 9.07 -10.45 12.76
C ALA A 182 10.09 -10.54 11.62
N ALA A 183 11.37 -10.74 11.95
CA ALA A 183 12.45 -10.91 10.99
C ALA A 183 12.22 -12.13 10.10
N ALA A 184 11.84 -13.27 10.66
CA ALA A 184 11.53 -14.49 9.90
C ALA A 184 10.39 -14.25 8.89
N SER A 185 9.31 -13.59 9.32
CA SER A 185 8.21 -13.23 8.41
C SER A 185 8.65 -12.27 7.31
N CYS A 186 9.50 -11.30 7.63
CA CYS A 186 10.03 -10.35 6.66
C CYS A 186 10.93 -11.04 5.63
N CYS A 187 11.83 -11.92 6.07
CA CYS A 187 12.70 -12.73 5.21
C CYS A 187 11.90 -13.64 4.29
N ALA A 188 10.84 -14.29 4.79
CA ALA A 188 9.96 -15.10 3.95
C ALA A 188 9.32 -14.28 2.81
N GLN A 189 8.91 -13.05 3.09
CA GLN A 189 8.37 -12.14 2.08
C GLN A 189 9.43 -11.73 1.04
N VAL A 190 10.67 -11.47 1.47
CA VAL A 190 11.79 -11.17 0.57
C VAL A 190 12.10 -12.34 -0.36
N LEU A 191 12.18 -13.55 0.19
CA LEU A 191 12.41 -14.78 -0.58
C LEU A 191 11.28 -15.01 -1.60
N TRP A 192 10.03 -14.73 -1.24
CA TRP A 192 8.92 -14.84 -2.16
C TRP A 192 9.03 -13.83 -3.32
N ILE A 193 9.40 -12.58 -3.04
CA ILE A 193 9.60 -11.53 -4.06
C ILE A 193 10.73 -11.91 -5.03
N GLN A 194 11.82 -12.52 -4.54
CA GLN A 194 12.94 -12.93 -5.38
C GLN A 194 12.62 -14.09 -6.33
N ASN A 195 11.60 -14.90 -6.01
CA ASN A 195 11.21 -16.08 -6.78
C ASN A 195 9.96 -15.86 -7.65
N GLN A 196 9.47 -14.62 -7.78
CA GLN A 196 8.40 -14.25 -8.72
C GLN A 196 8.93 -14.01 -10.13
#